data_AF-A0A440ZA13-F1
#
_entry.id   AF-A0A440ZA13-F1
#
_cell.length_a   1.000
_cell.length_b   1.000
_cell.length_c   1.000
_cell.angle_alpha   90.00
_cell.angle_beta   90.00
_cell.angle_gamma   90.00
#
_symmetry.space_group_name_H-M   'P 1'
#
loop_
_entity.id
_entity.type
_entity.pdbx_description
1 polymer ?
#
loop_
_entity_poly.entity_id
_entity_poly.type
_entity_poly.pdbx_seq_one_letter_code
_entity_poly.pdbx_strand_id
1 'polypeptide(L)'
;MKSKHVAVLLGGFSSERPVSLSSGKACADALEKEGYQVTRVDVSRDVGSVLAELTPDVAFNALHGSFGEDGTIQGILEYLAIPYTHSGVLA
;
A
#
# COMPACT_ATOMS: atom_id res chain seq x y z
N MET A 1 -4.24 -15.46 -18.47
CA MET A 1 -4.27 -14.04 -18.06
C MET A 1 -3.09 -13.81 -17.14
N LYS A 2 -2.40 -12.67 -17.24
CA LYS A 2 -1.32 -12.32 -16.30
C LYS A 2 -1.94 -12.05 -14.93
N SER A 3 -1.41 -12.64 -13.86
CA SER A 3 -1.86 -12.31 -12.49
C SER A 3 -1.56 -10.83 -12.23
N LYS A 4 -2.54 -10.10 -11.68
CA LYS A 4 -2.34 -8.69 -11.33
C LYS A 4 -1.42 -8.58 -10.13
N HIS A 5 -0.53 -7.60 -10.17
CA HIS A 5 0.42 -7.30 -9.11
C HIS A 5 -0.13 -6.26 -8.14
N VAL A 6 -0.30 -6.65 -6.88
CA VAL A 6 -0.78 -5.79 -5.80
C VAL A 6 0.36 -5.48 -4.84
N ALA A 7 0.66 -4.19 -4.67
CA ALA A 7 1.52 -3.74 -3.58
C ALA A 7 0.68 -3.49 -2.33
N VAL A 8 0.92 -4.23 -1.25
CA VAL A 8 0.23 -4.01 0.04
C VAL A 8 1.10 -3.12 0.90
N LEU A 9 0.68 -1.88 1.10
CA LEU A 9 1.37 -0.88 1.91
C LEU A 9 0.98 -1.09 3.38
N LEU A 10 1.97 -1.36 4.23
CA LEU A 10 1.77 -1.66 5.65
C LEU A 10 2.90 -1.07 6.51
N GLY A 11 2.74 -1.11 7.82
CA GLY A 11 3.74 -0.61 8.77
C GLY A 11 3.73 0.92 8.88
N GLY A 12 4.78 1.58 8.41
CA GLY A 12 4.90 3.03 8.46
C GLY A 12 5.37 3.60 9.81
N PHE A 13 5.13 4.90 10.00
CA PHE A 13 5.70 5.71 11.10
C PHE A 13 4.68 6.10 12.18
N SER A 14 3.40 5.82 11.97
CA SER A 14 2.31 6.12 12.91
C SER A 14 2.44 5.30 14.20
N SER A 15 1.88 5.81 15.30
CA SER A 15 1.70 5.04 16.53
C SER A 15 0.85 3.78 16.33
N GLU A 16 0.05 3.73 15.26
CA GLU A 16 -0.79 2.59 14.87
C GLU A 16 -0.06 1.56 14.00
N ARG A 17 1.26 1.69 13.82
CA ARG A 17 2.10 0.76 13.07
C ARG A 17 1.83 -0.73 13.36
N PRO A 18 1.69 -1.19 14.62
CA PRO A 18 1.39 -2.60 14.88
C PRO A 18 0.05 -3.07 14.30
N VAL A 19 -0.95 -2.17 14.28
CA VAL A 19 -2.26 -2.43 13.67
C VAL A 19 -2.10 -2.55 12.16
N SER A 20 -1.39 -1.62 11.53
CA SER A 20 -1.10 -1.65 10.09
C SER A 20 -0.37 -2.92 9.65
N LEU A 21 0.66 -3.37 10.40
CA LEU A 21 1.34 -4.63 10.11
C LEU A 21 0.38 -5.83 10.18
N SER A 22 -0.45 -5.88 11.21
CA SER A 22 -1.40 -6.98 11.43
C SER A 22 -2.45 -7.04 10.32
N SER A 23 -3.13 -5.92 10.04
CA SER A 23 -4.15 -5.85 8.99
C SER A 23 -3.56 -6.03 7.60
N GLY A 24 -2.43 -5.40 7.32
CA GLY A 24 -1.74 -5.51 6.02
C GLY A 24 -1.30 -6.94 5.73
N LYS A 25 -0.78 -7.66 6.74
CA LYS A 25 -0.47 -9.08 6.60
C LYS A 25 -1.71 -9.91 6.25
N ALA A 26 -2.82 -9.70 6.97
CA ALA A 26 -4.06 -10.44 6.71
C ALA A 26 -4.61 -10.19 5.30
N CYS A 27 -4.59 -8.93 4.84
CA CYS A 27 -4.99 -8.57 3.47
C CYS A 27 -4.07 -9.21 2.42
N ALA A 28 -2.75 -9.15 2.62
CA ALA A 28 -1.78 -9.76 1.71
C ALA A 28 -1.95 -11.28 1.61
N ASP A 29 -2.11 -11.97 2.74
CA ASP A 29 -2.33 -13.42 2.79
C ASP A 29 -3.63 -13.81 2.07
N ALA A 30 -4.67 -12.98 2.13
CA ALA A 30 -5.93 -13.19 1.40
C ALA A 30 -5.77 -12.97 -0.12
N LEU A 31 -5.10 -11.89 -0.53
CA LEU A 31 -4.82 -11.60 -1.94
C LEU A 31 -3.98 -12.70 -2.60
N GLU A 32 -2.98 -13.24 -1.90
CA GLU A 32 -2.19 -14.37 -2.39
C GLU A 32 -3.04 -15.63 -2.59
N LYS A 33 -3.98 -15.92 -1.69
CA LYS A 33 -4.90 -17.06 -1.82
C LYS A 33 -5.84 -16.94 -3.02
N GLU A 34 -6.23 -15.71 -3.36
CA GLU A 34 -7.02 -15.40 -4.56
C GLU A 34 -6.18 -15.39 -5.85
N GLY A 35 -4.88 -15.65 -5.76
CA GLY A 35 -3.99 -15.83 -6.91
C GLY A 35 -3.37 -14.54 -7.46
N TYR A 36 -3.44 -13.44 -6.73
CA TYR A 36 -2.71 -12.20 -7.06
C TYR A 36 -1.21 -12.35 -6.82
N GLN A 37 -0.39 -11.70 -7.64
CA GLN A 37 1.01 -11.47 -7.29
C GLN A 37 1.05 -10.38 -6.22
N VAL A 38 1.62 -10.65 -5.05
CA VAL A 38 1.60 -9.70 -3.93
C VAL A 38 3.02 -9.33 -3.52
N THR A 39 3.25 -8.03 -3.33
CA THR A 39 4.45 -7.53 -2.65
C THR A 39 4.01 -6.75 -1.41
N ARG A 40 4.50 -7.18 -0.24
CA ARG A 40 4.30 -6.47 1.01
C ARG A 40 5.36 -5.38 1.12
N VAL A 41 4.95 -4.12 1.29
CA VAL A 41 5.85 -2.97 1.42
C VAL A 41 5.68 -2.40 2.82
N ASP A 42 6.67 -2.64 3.69
CA ASP A 42 6.77 -1.94 4.98
C ASP A 42 7.21 -0.50 4.69
N VAL A 43 6.27 0.44 4.78
CA VAL A 43 6.45 1.79 4.24
C VAL A 43 7.54 2.53 5.00
N SER A 44 8.51 3.00 4.22
CA SER A 44 9.70 3.69 4.63
C SER A 44 9.82 5.02 3.85
N ARG A 45 10.84 5.84 4.14
CA ARG A 45 11.01 7.18 3.52
C ARG A 45 11.29 7.11 2.02
N ASP A 46 11.76 5.96 1.54
CA ASP A 46 12.08 5.66 0.15
C ASP A 46 10.90 5.05 -0.64
N VAL A 47 9.70 5.00 -0.05
CA VAL A 47 8.52 4.34 -0.66
C VAL A 47 8.22 4.81 -2.08
N GLY A 48 8.47 6.09 -2.40
CA GLY A 48 8.30 6.60 -3.77
C GLY A 48 9.21 5.89 -4.77
N SER A 49 10.49 5.70 -4.44
CA SER A 49 11.45 4.98 -5.29
C SER A 49 11.12 3.50 -5.35
N VAL A 50 10.75 2.88 -4.23
CA VAL A 50 10.35 1.47 -4.16
C VAL A 50 9.16 1.21 -5.08
N LEU A 51 8.13 2.07 -5.04
CA LEU A 51 6.94 1.92 -5.88
C LEU A 51 7.22 2.19 -7.36
N ALA A 52 8.10 3.15 -7.66
CA ALA A 52 8.52 3.44 -9.04
C ALA A 52 9.31 2.28 -9.66
N GLU A 53 10.10 1.55 -8.88
CA GLU A 53 10.80 0.33 -9.34
C GLU A 53 9.86 -0.87 -9.43
N LEU A 54 8.97 -1.02 -8.45
CA LEU A 54 8.05 -2.15 -8.36
C LEU A 54 6.99 -2.13 -9.47
N THR A 55 6.50 -0.94 -9.85
CA THR A 55 5.45 -0.74 -10.86
C THR A 55 4.22 -1.65 -10.68
N PRO A 56 3.58 -1.67 -9.49
CA PRO A 56 2.42 -2.54 -9.26
C PRO A 56 1.21 -2.08 -10.08
N ASP A 57 0.31 -3.02 -10.40
CA ASP A 57 -0.94 -2.70 -11.10
C ASP A 57 -1.92 -1.90 -10.19
N VAL A 58 -1.81 -2.10 -8.88
CA VAL A 58 -2.62 -1.40 -7.85
C VAL A 58 -1.93 -1.47 -6.49
N ALA A 59 -2.07 -0.42 -5.68
CA ALA A 59 -1.68 -0.41 -4.28
C ALA A 59 -2.89 -0.65 -3.35
N PHE A 60 -2.78 -1.63 -2.47
CA PHE A 60 -3.70 -1.79 -1.35
C PHE A 60 -3.13 -1.02 -0.15
N ASN A 61 -3.75 0.09 0.22
CA ASN A 61 -3.33 0.88 1.38
C ASN A 61 -3.86 0.26 2.67
N ALA A 62 -2.98 -0.35 3.46
CA ALA A 62 -3.27 -0.88 4.79
C ALA A 62 -2.50 -0.12 5.90
N LEU A 63 -2.05 1.11 5.62
CA LEU A 63 -1.52 2.02 6.63
C LEU A 63 -2.65 2.56 7.53
N HIS A 64 -2.32 2.88 8.78
CA HIS A 64 -3.24 3.46 9.77
C HIS A 64 -2.64 4.71 10.40
N GLY A 65 -3.48 5.71 10.64
CA GLY A 65 -3.11 6.99 11.23
C GLY A 65 -2.35 7.91 10.28
N SER A 66 -1.51 8.77 10.87
CA SER A 66 -0.71 9.73 10.11
C SER A 66 0.10 9.06 9.01
N PHE A 67 0.24 9.75 7.89
CA PHE A 67 0.83 9.32 6.63
C PHE A 67 0.03 8.26 5.83
N GLY A 68 -0.85 7.49 6.48
CA GLY A 68 -1.67 6.46 5.84
C GLY A 68 -3.07 6.92 5.44
N GLU A 69 -3.69 7.73 6.29
CA GLU A 69 -5.11 8.13 6.17
C GLU A 69 -5.31 9.64 6.03
N ASP A 70 -4.22 10.42 5.98
CA ASP A 70 -4.23 11.89 5.95
C ASP A 70 -3.92 12.50 4.57
N GLY A 71 -3.90 11.66 3.53
CA GLY A 71 -3.59 12.09 2.15
C GLY A 71 -2.10 12.01 1.79
N THR A 72 -1.19 11.73 2.73
CA THR A 72 0.26 11.76 2.42
C THR A 72 0.67 10.64 1.46
N ILE A 73 0.35 9.38 1.75
CA ILE A 73 0.68 8.26 0.86
C ILE A 73 -0.11 8.32 -0.44
N GLN A 74 -1.36 8.81 -0.37
CA GLN A 74 -2.22 9.05 -1.51
C GLN A 74 -1.56 10.01 -2.50
N GLY A 75 -0.97 11.10 -2.01
CA GLY A 75 -0.22 12.03 -2.85
C GLY A 75 0.89 11.36 -3.64
N ILE A 76 1.65 10.45 -3.02
CA ILE A 76 2.71 9.68 -3.71
C ILE A 76 2.09 8.78 -4.79
N LEU A 77 1.02 8.07 -4.47
CA LEU A 77 0.34 7.15 -5.40
C LEU A 77 -0.26 7.88 -6.61
N GLU A 78 -0.84 9.07 -6.39
CA GLU A 78 -1.34 9.96 -7.44
C GLU A 78 -0.20 10.45 -8.35
N TYR A 79 0.92 10.91 -7.77
CA TYR A 79 2.09 11.35 -8.55
C TYR A 79 2.71 10.23 -9.40
N LEU A 80 2.67 8.99 -8.90
CA LEU A 80 3.14 7.81 -9.63
C LEU A 80 2.08 7.19 -10.55
N ALA A 81 0.86 7.75 -10.57
CA ALA A 81 -0.29 7.22 -11.30
C ALA A 81 -0.59 5.73 -10.99
N ILE A 82 -0.40 5.32 -9.73
CA ILE A 82 -0.69 3.96 -9.26
C ILE A 82 -2.12 3.95 -8.71
N PRO A 83 -3.05 3.18 -9.29
CA PRO A 83 -4.39 3.02 -8.72
C PRO A 83 -4.32 2.48 -7.30
N TYR A 84 -5.20 2.90 -6.40
CA TYR A 84 -5.14 2.46 -5.02
C TYR A 84 -6.51 2.36 -4.34
N THR A 85 -6.57 1.55 -3.28
CA THR A 85 -7.77 1.42 -2.43
C THR A 85 -7.86 2.59 -1.44
N HIS A 86 -9.05 2.83 -0.87
CA HIS A 86 -9.34 3.92 0.09
C HIS A 86 -9.70 5.25 -0.61
N SER A 87 -9.73 6.35 0.14
CA SER A 87 -10.17 7.67 -0.35
C SER A 87 -9.04 8.47 -1.02
N GLY A 88 -9.43 9.50 -1.78
CA GLY A 88 -8.55 10.50 -2.39
C GLY A 88 -7.79 11.36 -1.38
N VAL A 89 -6.84 12.19 -1.85
CA VAL A 89 -6.02 13.08 -1.00
C VAL A 89 -6.85 14.05 -0.13
N LEU A 90 -8.01 14.50 -0.61
CA LEU A 90 -8.84 15.55 0.03
C LEU A 90 -10.21 15.05 0.52
N ALA A 91 -10.40 13.74 0.55
CA ALA A 91 -11.70 13.12 0.81
C ALA A 91 -12.04 12.99 2.30
#